data_AF-B1WZT0-F1
#
_entry.id   AF-B1WZT0-F1
#
_cell.length_a   1.000
_cell.length_b   1.000
_cell.length_c   1.000
_cell.angle_alpha   90.00
_cell.angle_beta   90.00
_cell.angle_gamma   90.00
#
_symmetry.space_group_name_H-M   'P 1'
#
loop_
_entity.id
_entity.type
_entity.pdbx_description
1 polymer ?
#
loop_
_entity_poly.entity_id
_entity_poly.type
_entity_poly.pdbx_seq_one_letter_code
_entity_poly.pdbx_strand_id
1 'polypeptide(L)'
;MSALIESLEIIKQYLIEHPPKYHSEIVSRLKPGLSHQQIREISKNFPYTLPKEIYELYQWHNGIDDSGDKGGWNYFISAVGGVFGYLPLEEALKKSQNFLNLKLSSQDDIIEQYEPNWLLIFDQASDVNAAGVVVVIENQNTYVRSFDPEDGFYGIIHSSLTNMMLSNAIRKGNLSGKDFSGGDFRNLHLHTG
;
A
#
# COMPACT_ATOMS: atom_id res chain seq x y z
N MET A 1 -6.18 -13.68 -14.64
CA MET A 1 -5.76 -13.10 -13.33
C MET A 1 -5.63 -11.60 -13.57
N SER A 2 -5.91 -10.72 -12.60
CA SER A 2 -5.76 -9.27 -12.87
C SER A 2 -4.28 -8.86 -12.86
N ALA A 3 -3.93 -7.79 -13.57
CA ALA A 3 -2.56 -7.26 -13.59
C ALA A 3 -2.01 -6.94 -12.18
N LEU A 4 -2.89 -6.55 -11.26
CA LEU A 4 -2.54 -6.33 -9.85
C LEU A 4 -2.09 -7.63 -9.18
N ILE A 5 -2.92 -8.68 -9.23
CA ILE A 5 -2.60 -9.97 -8.59
C ILE A 5 -1.35 -10.58 -9.21
N GLU A 6 -1.20 -10.50 -10.53
CA GLU A 6 0.00 -11.01 -11.20
C GLU A 6 1.27 -10.27 -10.78
N SER A 7 1.19 -8.95 -10.61
CA SER A 7 2.30 -8.14 -10.09
C SER A 7 2.63 -8.51 -8.63
N LEU A 8 1.62 -8.72 -7.79
CA LEU A 8 1.80 -9.13 -6.40
C LEU A 8 2.45 -10.51 -6.26
N GLU A 9 2.07 -11.47 -7.10
CA GLU A 9 2.71 -12.79 -7.14
C GLU A 9 4.18 -12.73 -7.58
N ILE A 10 4.52 -11.85 -8.54
CA ILE A 10 5.93 -11.63 -8.93
C ILE A 10 6.73 -11.03 -7.78
N ILE A 11 6.18 -10.03 -7.09
CA ILE A 11 6.84 -9.40 -5.92
C ILE A 11 7.04 -10.45 -4.82
N LYS A 12 6.01 -11.24 -4.51
CA LYS A 12 6.08 -12.31 -3.50
C LYS A 12 7.14 -13.35 -3.86
N GLN A 13 7.17 -13.83 -5.10
CA GLN A 13 8.16 -14.80 -5.55
C GLN A 13 9.58 -14.24 -5.44
N TYR A 14 9.80 -12.99 -5.82
CA TYR A 14 11.09 -12.34 -5.65
C TYR A 14 11.52 -12.29 -4.18
N LEU A 15 10.61 -11.96 -3.26
CA LEU A 15 10.90 -11.93 -1.82
C LEU A 15 11.22 -13.33 -1.25
N ILE A 16 10.68 -14.40 -1.82
CA ILE A 16 11.05 -15.78 -1.46
C ILE A 16 12.47 -16.10 -1.93
N GLU A 17 12.82 -15.71 -3.16
CA GLU A 17 14.13 -16.00 -3.77
C GLU A 17 15.25 -15.09 -3.22
N HIS A 18 14.89 -13.88 -2.82
CA HIS A 18 15.79 -12.82 -2.34
C HIS A 18 15.29 -12.29 -1.00
N PRO A 19 15.27 -13.14 0.06
CA PRO A 19 14.74 -12.75 1.36
C PRO A 19 15.51 -11.54 1.91
N PRO A 20 14.82 -10.48 2.37
CA PRO A 20 15.48 -9.35 3.00
C PRO A 20 16.32 -9.80 4.19
N LYS A 21 17.55 -9.30 4.30
CA LYS A 21 18.53 -9.70 5.32
C LYS A 21 18.00 -9.67 6.76
N TYR A 22 17.08 -8.75 7.05
CA TYR A 22 16.53 -8.53 8.39
C TYR A 22 15.08 -9.02 8.55
N HIS A 23 14.43 -9.47 7.46
CA HIS A 23 13.00 -9.86 7.43
C HIS A 23 12.79 -11.02 6.46
N SER A 24 13.56 -12.10 6.64
CA SER A 24 13.56 -13.26 5.74
C SER A 24 12.22 -13.99 5.67
N GLU A 25 11.41 -13.83 6.71
CA GLU A 25 10.15 -14.50 6.94
C GLU A 25 8.93 -13.66 6.51
N ILE A 26 9.13 -12.52 5.86
CA ILE A 26 8.05 -11.58 5.52
C ILE A 26 6.90 -12.23 4.73
N VAL A 27 7.22 -13.12 3.79
CA VAL A 27 6.21 -13.83 3.00
C VAL A 27 5.41 -14.81 3.87
N SER A 28 6.04 -15.43 4.87
CA SER A 28 5.34 -16.32 5.81
C SER A 28 4.43 -15.58 6.77
N ARG A 29 4.65 -14.27 6.95
CA ARG A 29 3.85 -13.37 7.79
C ARG A 29 2.68 -12.73 7.04
N LEU A 30 2.53 -12.98 5.74
CA LEU A 30 1.36 -12.52 4.99
C LEU A 30 0.10 -13.17 5.55
N LYS A 31 -0.84 -12.35 6.02
CA LYS A 31 -2.11 -12.83 6.57
C LYS A 31 -2.96 -13.43 5.46
N PRO A 32 -3.81 -14.44 5.75
CA PRO A 32 -4.76 -14.95 4.78
C PRO A 32 -5.62 -13.82 4.19
N GLY A 33 -5.93 -13.94 2.90
CA GLY A 33 -6.82 -13.02 2.21
C GLY A 33 -8.22 -12.99 2.83
N LEU A 34 -8.87 -11.82 2.75
CA LEU A 34 -10.24 -11.63 3.22
C LEU A 34 -11.24 -12.05 2.15
N SER A 35 -12.40 -12.53 2.57
CA SER A 35 -13.56 -12.62 1.69
C SER A 35 -14.12 -11.23 1.40
N HIS A 36 -14.84 -11.12 0.29
CA HIS A 36 -15.53 -9.87 -0.07
C HIS A 36 -16.50 -9.41 1.03
N GLN A 37 -17.17 -10.33 1.73
CA GLN A 37 -18.06 -9.99 2.85
C GLN A 37 -17.28 -9.43 4.05
N GLN A 38 -16.13 -10.02 4.38
CA GLN A 38 -15.27 -9.51 5.46
C GLN A 38 -14.79 -8.09 5.16
N ILE A 39 -14.35 -7.83 3.92
CA ILE A 39 -13.91 -6.49 3.50
C ILE A 39 -15.04 -5.48 3.70
N ARG A 40 -16.26 -5.78 3.22
CA ARG A 40 -17.43 -4.89 3.41
C ARG A 40 -17.75 -4.63 4.88
N GLU A 41 -17.67 -5.65 5.72
CA GLU A 41 -17.97 -5.52 7.15
C GLU A 41 -16.92 -4.66 7.86
N ILE A 42 -15.63 -4.88 7.56
CA ILE A 42 -14.51 -4.11 8.10
C ILE A 42 -14.60 -2.65 7.65
N SER A 43 -14.91 -2.41 6.38
CA SER A 43 -14.95 -1.07 5.78
C SER A 43 -16.30 -0.36 5.91
N LYS A 44 -17.28 -0.91 6.65
CA LYS A 44 -18.66 -0.40 6.66
C LYS A 44 -18.80 1.05 7.14
N ASN A 45 -17.88 1.51 7.98
CA ASN A 45 -17.85 2.86 8.53
C ASN A 45 -16.92 3.79 7.74
N PHE A 46 -16.24 3.28 6.71
CA PHE A 46 -15.39 4.11 5.85
C PHE A 46 -16.28 4.93 4.91
N PRO A 47 -16.11 6.27 4.82
CA PRO A 47 -17.05 7.14 4.11
C PRO A 47 -17.01 6.98 2.58
N TYR A 48 -16.07 6.20 2.03
CA TYR A 48 -15.92 5.98 0.59
C TYR A 48 -16.11 4.52 0.22
N THR A 49 -16.68 4.29 -0.95
CA THR A 49 -16.75 2.94 -1.52
C THR A 49 -15.35 2.51 -1.97
N LEU A 50 -14.86 1.40 -1.43
CA LEU A 50 -13.56 0.85 -1.81
C LEU A 50 -13.56 0.41 -3.29
N PRO A 51 -12.58 0.86 -4.10
CA PRO A 51 -12.40 0.43 -5.47
C PRO A 51 -12.10 -1.08 -5.61
N LYS A 52 -12.35 -1.63 -6.81
CA LYS A 52 -12.13 -3.06 -7.12
C LYS A 52 -10.73 -3.53 -6.76
N GLU A 53 -9.69 -2.76 -7.07
CA GLU A 53 -8.32 -3.13 -6.79
C GLU A 53 -7.97 -3.16 -5.29
N ILE A 54 -8.68 -2.41 -4.45
CA ILE A 54 -8.55 -2.57 -2.98
C ILE A 54 -9.12 -3.91 -2.53
N TYR A 55 -10.27 -4.30 -3.08
CA TYR A 55 -10.80 -5.65 -2.83
C TYR A 55 -9.81 -6.71 -3.29
N GLU A 56 -9.30 -6.63 -4.52
CA GLU A 56 -8.33 -7.61 -5.04
C GLU A 56 -7.07 -7.71 -4.16
N LEU A 57 -6.51 -6.57 -3.73
CA LEU A 57 -5.35 -6.54 -2.84
C LEU A 57 -5.63 -7.27 -1.52
N TYR A 58 -6.73 -6.94 -0.83
CA TYR A 58 -7.03 -7.53 0.48
C TYR A 58 -7.61 -8.96 0.39
N GLN A 59 -8.16 -9.36 -0.75
CA GLN A 59 -8.51 -10.75 -1.05
C GLN A 59 -7.27 -11.61 -1.32
N TRP A 60 -6.17 -11.02 -1.79
CA TRP A 60 -4.91 -11.71 -1.98
C TRP A 60 -4.25 -12.06 -0.65
N HIS A 61 -4.00 -11.06 0.20
CA HIS A 61 -3.52 -11.23 1.57
C HIS A 61 -4.00 -10.05 2.43
N ASN A 62 -4.28 -10.23 3.72
CA ASN A 62 -4.74 -9.12 4.58
C ASN A 62 -3.59 -8.39 5.27
N GLY A 63 -2.63 -7.87 4.50
CA GLY A 63 -1.43 -7.28 5.07
C GLY A 63 -0.47 -8.31 5.68
N ILE A 64 0.49 -7.80 6.42
CA ILE A 64 1.49 -8.57 7.16
C ILE A 64 1.14 -8.59 8.64
N ASP A 65 1.32 -9.74 9.29
CA ASP A 65 1.21 -9.87 10.74
C ASP A 65 2.43 -9.25 11.42
N ASP A 66 2.19 -8.21 12.21
CA ASP A 66 3.22 -7.48 12.97
C ASP A 66 3.29 -7.86 14.46
N SER A 67 2.48 -8.83 14.91
CA SER A 67 2.38 -9.21 16.32
C SER A 67 3.65 -9.82 16.93
N GLY A 68 4.69 -10.05 16.12
CA GLY A 68 5.97 -10.63 16.55
C GLY A 68 7.17 -9.68 16.50
N ASP A 69 7.05 -8.48 15.91
CA ASP A 69 8.20 -7.61 15.66
C ASP A 69 8.28 -6.49 16.69
N LYS A 70 9.30 -6.51 17.55
CA LYS A 70 9.49 -5.51 18.63
C LYS A 70 10.28 -4.27 18.17
N GLY A 71 10.16 -3.91 16.89
CA GLY A 71 10.88 -2.77 16.30
C GLY A 71 11.42 -3.01 14.89
N GLY A 72 10.86 -3.97 14.14
CA GLY A 72 11.30 -4.32 12.80
C GLY A 72 10.46 -3.68 11.71
N TRP A 73 11.13 -3.22 10.66
CA TRP A 73 10.52 -2.55 9.54
C TRP A 73 10.03 -3.59 8.52
N ASN A 74 8.73 -3.86 8.45
CA ASN A 74 8.17 -4.90 7.58
C ASN A 74 8.20 -4.53 6.08
N TYR A 75 9.32 -4.69 5.39
CA TYR A 75 9.47 -4.19 4.02
C TYR A 75 8.79 -5.03 2.93
N PHE A 76 7.57 -4.67 2.51
CA PHE A 76 6.84 -5.37 1.44
C PHE A 76 7.10 -4.77 0.05
N ILE A 77 7.04 -3.45 -0.08
CA ILE A 77 7.27 -2.73 -1.36
C ILE A 77 8.35 -1.67 -1.23
N SER A 78 8.89 -1.25 -2.37
CA SER A 78 9.73 -0.07 -2.47
C SER A 78 8.98 1.02 -3.24
N ALA A 79 8.87 2.21 -2.68
CA ALA A 79 8.27 3.37 -3.32
C ALA A 79 9.04 4.64 -2.89
N VAL A 80 9.10 5.69 -3.71
CA VAL A 80 9.62 7.02 -3.30
C VAL A 80 10.88 6.97 -2.43
N GLY A 81 11.93 6.26 -2.90
CA GLY A 81 13.21 6.14 -2.21
C GLY A 81 13.22 5.33 -0.90
N GLY A 82 12.06 4.82 -0.45
CA GLY A 82 11.90 4.08 0.81
C GLY A 82 11.26 2.71 0.63
N VAL A 83 11.01 2.06 1.77
CA VAL A 83 10.49 0.69 1.88
C VAL A 83 9.34 0.66 2.88
N PHE A 84 8.23 0.01 2.51
CA PHE A 84 6.95 0.16 3.21
C PHE A 84 6.35 -1.19 3.60
N GLY A 85 5.79 -1.22 4.80
CA GLY A 85 4.87 -2.22 5.33
C GLY A 85 3.58 -2.30 4.57
N TYR A 86 2.96 -3.47 4.61
CA TYR A 86 1.63 -3.70 4.07
C TYR A 86 0.66 -3.95 5.23
N LEU A 87 -0.16 -2.95 5.54
CA LEU A 87 -1.04 -2.98 6.70
C LEU A 87 -2.29 -3.84 6.45
N PRO A 88 -2.72 -4.63 7.45
CA PRO A 88 -4.07 -5.21 7.46
C PRO A 88 -5.14 -4.13 7.29
N LEU A 89 -6.25 -4.45 6.62
CA LEU A 89 -7.29 -3.47 6.28
C LEU A 89 -7.83 -2.74 7.52
N GLU A 90 -8.00 -3.46 8.63
CA GLU A 90 -8.47 -2.91 9.89
C GLU A 90 -7.53 -1.82 10.42
N GLU A 91 -6.22 -2.06 10.35
CA GLU A 91 -5.21 -1.10 10.80
C GLU A 91 -5.05 0.05 9.81
N ALA A 92 -5.13 -0.20 8.50
CA ALA A 92 -5.11 0.86 7.48
C ALA A 92 -6.27 1.85 7.68
N LEU A 93 -7.49 1.35 7.93
CA LEU A 93 -8.67 2.18 8.21
C LEU A 93 -8.55 2.93 9.53
N LYS A 94 -8.11 2.25 10.60
CA LYS A 94 -7.89 2.86 11.91
C LYS A 94 -6.84 3.97 11.86
N LYS A 95 -5.72 3.73 11.16
CA LYS A 95 -4.67 4.74 10.96
C LYS A 95 -5.20 5.94 10.18
N SER A 96 -5.96 5.70 9.11
CA SER A 96 -6.61 6.76 8.32
C SER A 96 -7.57 7.60 9.17
N GLN A 97 -8.40 6.96 10.01
CA GLN A 97 -9.30 7.67 10.93
C GLN A 97 -8.54 8.48 11.99
N ASN A 98 -7.44 7.95 12.53
CA ASN A 98 -6.62 8.66 13.50
C ASN A 98 -6.04 9.95 12.91
N PHE A 99 -5.59 9.92 11.65
CA PHE A 99 -5.10 11.13 10.98
C PHE A 99 -6.19 12.19 10.77
N LEU A 100 -7.41 11.77 10.43
CA LEU A 100 -8.54 12.70 10.35
C LEU A 100 -8.88 13.31 11.73
N ASN A 101 -8.80 12.51 12.80
CA ASN A 101 -9.01 13.02 14.16
C ASN A 101 -7.92 14.01 14.56
N LEU A 102 -6.66 13.74 14.18
CA LEU A 102 -5.55 14.67 14.39
C LEU A 102 -5.78 15.99 13.65
N LYS A 103 -6.23 15.94 12.39
CA LYS A 103 -6.64 17.14 11.61
C LYS A 103 -7.70 17.97 12.31
N LEU A 104 -8.65 17.34 13.00
CA LEU A 104 -9.68 18.06 13.75
C LEU A 104 -9.18 18.68 15.06
N SER A 105 -8.01 18.27 15.57
CA SER A 105 -7.48 18.65 16.88
C SER A 105 -6.20 19.48 16.84
N SER A 106 -5.54 19.57 15.68
CA SER A 106 -4.27 20.26 15.48
C SER A 106 -4.44 21.53 14.64
N GLN A 107 -3.55 22.52 14.85
CA GLN A 107 -3.38 23.70 13.99
C GLN A 107 -2.10 23.58 13.14
N ASP A 108 -1.58 22.37 12.98
CA ASP A 108 -0.40 22.09 12.17
C ASP A 108 -0.78 21.97 10.68
N ASP A 109 -0.25 22.87 9.85
CA ASP A 109 -0.50 22.97 8.41
C ASP A 109 -0.24 21.66 7.65
N ILE A 110 0.64 20.79 8.17
CA ILE A 110 0.93 19.49 7.56
C ILE A 110 -0.23 18.51 7.82
N ILE A 111 -0.83 18.58 9.01
CA ILE A 111 -1.95 17.73 9.41
C ILE A 111 -3.26 18.18 8.74
N GLU A 112 -3.39 19.47 8.37
CA GLU A 112 -4.56 19.96 7.64
C GLU A 112 -4.75 19.32 6.26
N GLN A 113 -3.72 18.71 5.69
CA GLN A 113 -3.77 18.16 4.34
C GLN A 113 -4.37 16.75 4.27
N TYR A 114 -4.60 16.07 5.39
CA TYR A 114 -5.24 14.74 5.39
C TYR A 114 -6.68 14.82 4.90
N GLU A 115 -7.02 14.03 3.88
CA GLU A 115 -8.38 14.01 3.35
C GLU A 115 -9.13 12.72 3.71
N PRO A 116 -10.45 12.79 3.93
CA PRO A 116 -11.27 11.62 4.31
C PRO A 116 -11.21 10.45 3.33
N ASN A 117 -10.82 10.71 2.08
CA ASN A 117 -10.72 9.71 1.02
C ASN A 117 -9.37 9.00 0.96
N TRP A 118 -8.49 9.23 1.92
CA TRP A 118 -7.18 8.62 1.97
C TRP A 118 -7.20 7.33 2.76
N LEU A 119 -6.63 6.28 2.17
CA LEU A 119 -6.43 4.99 2.80
C LEU A 119 -4.94 4.70 2.91
N LEU A 120 -4.42 4.67 4.13
CA LEU A 120 -3.01 4.38 4.42
C LEU A 120 -2.76 2.87 4.41
N ILE A 121 -2.54 2.32 3.23
CA ILE A 121 -2.31 0.88 3.03
C ILE A 121 -0.84 0.50 3.27
N PHE A 122 0.07 1.37 2.84
CA PHE A 122 1.51 1.11 2.96
C PHE A 122 2.21 2.17 3.81
N ASP A 123 2.97 1.68 4.77
CA ASP A 123 3.44 2.44 5.92
C ASP A 123 4.96 2.27 6.07
N GLN A 124 5.72 3.37 6.19
CA GLN A 124 7.06 3.24 6.77
C GLN A 124 6.87 3.07 8.27
N ALA A 125 7.25 1.91 8.79
CA ALA A 125 7.20 1.56 10.21
C ALA A 125 8.08 2.50 11.06
N SER A 126 7.68 3.76 11.20
CA SER A 126 8.36 4.85 11.89
C SER A 126 7.45 5.37 13.00
N ASP A 127 8.08 5.68 14.14
CA ASP A 127 7.40 5.91 15.42
C ASP A 127 6.63 7.23 15.51
N VAL A 128 6.79 8.14 14.54
CA VAL A 128 6.22 9.49 14.68
C VAL A 128 5.83 10.16 13.37
N ASN A 129 6.44 9.79 12.24
CA ASN A 129 6.26 10.50 10.98
C ASN A 129 5.89 9.51 9.88
N ALA A 130 4.58 9.43 9.61
CA ALA A 130 3.94 8.59 8.59
C ALA A 130 4.33 8.98 7.16
N ALA A 131 5.64 8.97 6.86
CA ALA A 131 6.09 8.94 5.49
C ALA A 131 5.55 7.65 4.86
N GLY A 132 4.62 7.79 3.93
CA GLY A 132 3.69 6.73 3.56
C GLY A 132 3.35 6.76 2.09
N VAL A 133 2.86 5.63 1.60
CA VAL A 133 2.16 5.59 0.34
C VAL A 133 0.67 5.51 0.62
N VAL A 134 -0.01 6.59 0.29
CA VAL A 134 -1.45 6.75 0.47
C VAL A 134 -2.17 6.36 -0.80
N VAL A 135 -3.20 5.54 -0.66
CA VAL A 135 -4.14 5.27 -1.74
C VAL A 135 -5.34 6.21 -1.58
N VAL A 136 -5.42 7.18 -2.48
CA VAL A 136 -6.49 8.17 -2.56
C VAL A 136 -7.63 7.57 -3.36
N ILE A 137 -8.85 7.59 -2.82
CA ILE A 137 -10.04 7.03 -3.46
C ILE A 137 -10.90 8.15 -4.03
N GLU A 138 -11.09 8.17 -5.34
CA GLU A 138 -11.91 9.19 -6.01
C GLU A 138 -12.72 8.55 -7.14
N ASN A 139 -14.05 8.67 -7.08
CA ASN A 139 -14.96 8.16 -8.11
C ASN A 139 -14.71 6.69 -8.50
N GLN A 140 -14.48 5.82 -7.50
CA GLN A 140 -14.11 4.40 -7.67
C GLN A 140 -12.77 4.13 -8.36
N ASN A 141 -11.97 5.18 -8.61
CA ASN A 141 -10.58 5.05 -9.00
C ASN A 141 -9.68 5.21 -7.78
N THR A 142 -8.44 4.81 -7.95
CA THR A 142 -7.39 5.09 -6.98
C THR A 142 -6.30 5.94 -7.60
N TYR A 143 -5.64 6.71 -6.75
CA TYR A 143 -4.36 7.31 -7.06
C TYR A 143 -3.41 7.04 -5.91
N VAL A 144 -2.14 6.87 -6.23
CA VAL A 144 -1.12 6.60 -5.24
C VAL A 144 -0.32 7.87 -5.06
N ARG A 145 -0.22 8.33 -3.82
CA ARG A 145 0.57 9.51 -3.43
C ARG A 145 1.61 9.12 -2.40
N SER A 146 2.77 9.75 -2.45
CA SER A 146 3.67 9.75 -1.30
C SER A 146 3.37 10.95 -0.43
N PHE A 147 3.42 10.70 0.87
CA PHE A 147 3.28 11.72 1.88
C PHE A 147 4.47 11.60 2.82
N ASP A 148 5.00 12.72 3.27
CA ASP A 148 5.95 12.79 4.37
C ASP A 148 5.48 13.90 5.33
N PRO A 149 5.22 13.61 6.61
CA PRO A 149 4.80 14.64 7.54
C PRO A 149 5.94 15.57 8.00
N GLU A 150 7.21 15.29 7.69
CA GLU A 150 8.31 16.25 7.95
C GLU A 150 8.52 17.19 6.76
N ASP A 151 8.52 16.64 5.55
CA ASP A 151 8.85 17.37 4.31
C ASP A 151 7.61 17.80 3.50
N GLY A 152 6.43 17.36 3.90
CA GLY A 152 5.16 17.62 3.23
C GLY A 152 4.86 16.68 2.06
N PHE A 153 4.04 17.18 1.13
CA PHE A 153 3.45 16.36 0.08
C PHE A 153 4.31 16.27 -1.16
N TYR A 154 4.47 15.05 -1.63
CA TYR A 154 4.94 14.75 -2.97
C TYR A 154 3.70 14.34 -3.80
N GLY A 155 3.62 14.79 -5.05
CA GLY A 155 2.43 14.63 -5.90
C GLY A 155 1.97 13.18 -6.14
N ILE A 156 1.04 13.00 -7.07
CA ILE A 156 0.64 11.66 -7.52
C ILE A 156 1.86 10.95 -8.10
N ILE A 157 2.24 9.81 -7.50
CA ILE A 157 3.40 9.01 -7.91
C ILE A 157 3.00 7.87 -8.84
N HIS A 158 1.80 7.32 -8.68
CA HIS A 158 1.21 6.37 -9.62
C HIS A 158 -0.28 6.65 -9.82
N SER A 159 -0.74 6.43 -11.05
CA SER A 159 -2.14 6.63 -11.46
C SER A 159 -3.11 5.57 -10.94
N SER A 160 -2.62 4.50 -10.30
CA SER A 160 -3.42 3.47 -9.61
C SER A 160 -2.55 2.59 -8.71
N LEU A 161 -3.16 1.83 -7.80
CA LEU A 161 -2.46 0.79 -7.02
C LEU A 161 -1.88 -0.28 -7.93
N THR A 162 -2.65 -0.66 -8.95
CA THR A 162 -2.24 -1.62 -9.98
C THR A 162 -0.93 -1.18 -10.63
N ASN A 163 -0.80 0.09 -11.01
CA ASN A 163 0.41 0.63 -11.61
C ASN A 163 1.60 0.69 -10.65
N MET A 164 1.35 0.95 -9.36
CA MET A 164 2.41 0.88 -8.36
C MET A 164 2.96 -0.55 -8.20
N MET A 165 2.06 -1.55 -8.11
CA MET A 165 2.48 -2.95 -7.99
C MET A 165 3.20 -3.41 -9.26
N LEU A 166 2.69 -3.04 -10.43
CA LEU A 166 3.34 -3.35 -11.70
C LEU A 166 4.75 -2.75 -11.78
N SER A 167 4.92 -1.49 -11.36
CA SER A 167 6.24 -0.83 -11.31
C SER A 167 7.22 -1.60 -10.40
N ASN A 168 6.74 -2.10 -9.27
CA ASN A 168 7.54 -2.90 -8.34
C ASN A 168 7.88 -4.28 -8.93
N ALA A 169 6.92 -4.95 -9.57
CA ALA A 169 7.12 -6.24 -10.23
C ALA A 169 8.16 -6.15 -11.36
N ILE A 170 8.09 -5.11 -12.20
CA ILE A 170 9.04 -4.86 -13.30
C ILE A 170 10.48 -4.75 -12.77
N ARG A 171 10.68 -4.11 -11.62
CA ARG A 171 12.03 -3.94 -11.03
C ARG A 171 12.58 -5.24 -10.42
N LYS A 172 11.72 -6.21 -10.12
CA LYS A 172 12.05 -7.39 -9.31
C LYS A 172 12.06 -8.70 -10.10
N GLY A 173 11.34 -8.80 -11.21
CA GLY A 173 11.06 -10.09 -11.83
C GLY A 173 11.31 -10.19 -13.33
N ASN A 174 11.33 -11.44 -13.80
CA ASN A 174 11.17 -11.77 -15.22
C ASN A 174 9.69 -11.73 -15.59
N LEU A 175 9.34 -10.89 -16.57
CA LEU A 175 7.96 -10.62 -16.98
C LEU A 175 7.50 -11.49 -18.17
N SER A 176 8.36 -12.38 -18.66
CA SER A 176 8.07 -13.18 -19.86
C SER A 176 6.84 -14.08 -19.67
N GLY A 177 5.87 -13.96 -20.59
CA GLY A 177 4.66 -14.78 -20.62
C GLY A 177 3.59 -14.43 -19.58
N LYS A 178 3.70 -13.27 -18.92
CA LYS A 178 2.78 -12.77 -17.89
C LYS A 178 1.74 -11.82 -18.50
N ASP A 179 0.50 -11.84 -17.99
CA ASP A 179 -0.64 -11.06 -18.52
C ASP A 179 -0.90 -9.77 -17.72
N PHE A 180 -0.39 -8.67 -18.22
CA PHE A 180 -0.59 -7.36 -17.60
C PHE A 180 -1.71 -6.54 -18.25
N SER A 181 -2.70 -7.21 -18.86
CA SER A 181 -3.88 -6.53 -19.38
C SER A 181 -4.61 -5.80 -18.22
N GLY A 182 -4.60 -4.46 -18.27
CA GLY A 182 -5.12 -3.58 -17.22
C GLY A 182 -4.07 -2.72 -16.51
N GLY A 183 -2.76 -2.97 -16.73
CA GLY A 183 -1.70 -2.04 -16.35
C GLY A 183 -1.56 -0.91 -17.37
N ASP A 184 -1.33 0.32 -16.90
CA ASP A 184 -0.97 1.45 -17.77
C ASP A 184 0.54 1.68 -17.77
N PHE A 185 1.17 1.24 -18.86
CA PHE A 185 2.61 1.31 -19.08
C PHE A 185 3.11 2.72 -19.46
N ARG A 186 2.23 3.65 -19.83
CA ARG A 186 2.62 4.99 -20.30
C ARG A 186 3.06 5.89 -19.14
N ASN A 187 2.63 5.58 -17.93
CA ASN A 187 2.87 6.37 -16.71
C ASN A 187 3.68 5.61 -15.65
N LEU A 188 4.51 4.65 -16.08
CA LEU A 188 5.42 3.94 -15.18
C LEU A 188 6.59 4.86 -14.79
N HIS A 189 6.52 5.45 -13.60
CA HIS A 189 7.67 6.11 -12.99
C HIS A 189 8.66 5.06 -12.48
N LEU A 190 9.57 4.65 -13.35
CA LEU A 190 10.76 3.89 -12.96
C LEU A 190 11.78 4.90 -12.43
N HIS A 191 11.80 5.12 -11.12
CA HIS A 191 12.93 5.80 -10.49
C HIS A 191 14.15 4.89 -10.65
N THR A 192 15.04 5.24 -11.57
CA THR A 192 16.36 4.63 -11.67
C THR A 192 17.16 5.13 -10.47
N GLY A 193 17.34 4.25 -9.49
CA GLY A 193 18.39 4.42 -8.49
C GLY A 193 19.76 4.23 -9.12
#